data_AF-A0A7V4UCP9-F1
#
_entry.id   AF-A0A7V4UCP9-F1
#
_cell.length_a   1.000
_cell.length_b   1.000
_cell.length_c   1.000
_cell.angle_alpha   90.00
_cell.angle_beta   90.00
_cell.angle_gamma   90.00
#
_symmetry.space_group_name_H-M   'P 1'
#
loop_
_entity.id
_entity.type
_entity.pdbx_description
1 polymer ?
#
loop_
_entity_poly.entity_id
_entity_poly.type
_entity_poly.pdbx_seq_one_letter_code
_entity_poly.pdbx_strand_id
1 'polypeptide(L)'
;MSVERPNTPPDAATLPLWREFALAYLREQFGPHAPRELGEAAFFDGAVLEGDGRVAVLPFTAAPGGGESAEFWVVVGQTEPNYYPRWGLSVDDAFRVHLGTRFMLVLGVAQTDGHDYDPRDDVLRMLAQVAPGEALDSVSLAAMFRVGDQRHAVARVCVGGVEAYAMTADCPPGFSTRVDLAPHVVYRLHLGSLLLMEHEDERRAARRDSREGPAGALRRM
;
A
#
# COMPACT_ATOMS: atom_id res chain seq x y z
N MET A 1 14.72 22.59 -17.12
CA MET A 1 14.24 23.43 -16.01
C MET A 1 13.59 22.50 -15.02
N SER A 2 13.98 22.53 -13.75
CA SER A 2 13.30 21.74 -12.71
C SER A 2 11.91 22.33 -12.48
N VAL A 3 10.87 21.48 -12.47
CA VAL A 3 9.51 21.91 -12.10
C VAL A 3 9.42 21.82 -10.58
N GLU A 4 9.14 22.93 -9.93
CA GLU A 4 9.00 22.95 -8.46
C GLU A 4 7.76 22.18 -8.01
N ARG A 5 7.89 21.43 -6.91
CA ARG A 5 6.76 20.72 -6.30
C ARG A 5 5.70 21.74 -5.84
N PRO A 6 4.41 21.54 -6.17
CA PRO A 6 3.35 22.39 -5.64
C PRO A 6 3.28 22.33 -4.10
N ASN A 7 3.11 23.49 -3.46
CA ASN A 7 3.03 23.59 -1.99
C ASN A 7 1.62 23.33 -1.43
N THR A 8 0.62 23.24 -2.30
CA THR A 8 -0.78 22.97 -1.94
C THR A 8 -1.15 21.53 -2.25
N PRO A 9 -1.85 20.81 -1.37
CA PRO A 9 -2.28 19.44 -1.63
C PRO A 9 -3.09 19.31 -2.93
N PRO A 10 -3.00 18.17 -3.65
CA PRO A 10 -3.69 17.95 -4.91
C PRO A 10 -5.21 17.95 -4.74
N ASP A 11 -5.89 18.82 -5.46
CA ASP A 11 -7.35 18.88 -5.58
C ASP A 11 -7.75 19.24 -7.03
N ALA A 12 -9.04 19.42 -7.30
CA ALA A 12 -9.49 19.74 -8.66
C ALA A 12 -8.90 21.06 -9.21
N ALA A 13 -8.66 22.06 -8.35
CA ALA A 13 -8.14 23.36 -8.76
C ALA A 13 -6.62 23.33 -9.02
N THR A 14 -5.89 22.53 -8.24
CA THR A 14 -4.42 22.43 -8.29
C THR A 14 -3.93 21.25 -9.13
N LEU A 15 -4.82 20.35 -9.58
CA LEU A 15 -4.47 19.17 -10.38
C LEU A 15 -3.61 19.49 -11.62
N PRO A 16 -3.82 20.58 -12.38
CA PRO A 16 -2.94 20.91 -13.51
C PRO A 16 -1.46 21.06 -13.11
N LEU A 17 -1.19 21.68 -11.97
CA LEU A 17 0.18 21.85 -11.45
C LEU A 17 0.79 20.51 -11.04
N TRP A 18 -0.01 19.67 -10.37
CA TRP A 18 0.42 18.32 -9.96
C TRP A 18 0.68 17.40 -11.17
N ARG A 19 -0.09 17.53 -12.25
CA ARG A 19 0.15 16.80 -13.50
C ARG A 19 1.45 17.22 -14.15
N GLU A 20 1.73 18.53 -14.20
CA GLU A 20 2.99 19.03 -14.75
C GLU A 20 4.19 18.51 -13.95
N PHE A 21 4.10 18.57 -12.63
CA PHE A 21 5.14 18.05 -11.73
C PHE A 21 5.34 16.53 -11.90
N ALA A 22 4.26 15.74 -11.96
CA ALA A 22 4.34 14.30 -12.22
C ALA A 22 4.97 13.99 -13.58
N LEU A 23 4.59 14.69 -14.65
CA LEU A 23 5.16 14.49 -15.97
C LEU A 23 6.65 14.86 -16.01
N ALA A 24 7.07 15.91 -15.30
CA ALA A 24 8.49 16.25 -15.16
C ALA A 24 9.27 15.12 -14.47
N TYR A 25 8.77 14.64 -13.33
CA TYR A 25 9.34 13.48 -12.63
C TYR A 25 9.42 12.24 -13.54
N LEU A 26 8.34 11.90 -14.24
CA LEU A 26 8.32 10.72 -15.13
C LEU A 26 9.27 10.87 -16.33
N ARG A 27 9.52 12.09 -16.82
CA ARG A 27 10.57 12.33 -17.84
C ARG A 27 11.97 12.04 -17.31
N GLU A 28 12.24 12.31 -16.04
CA GLU A 28 13.51 11.96 -15.42
C GLU A 28 13.66 10.44 -15.27
N GLN A 29 12.58 9.73 -14.93
CA GLN A 29 12.61 8.27 -14.74
C GLN A 29 12.65 7.48 -16.06
N PHE A 30 11.89 7.91 -17.07
CA PHE A 30 11.69 7.17 -18.33
C PHE A 30 12.40 7.80 -19.55
N GLY A 31 12.96 9.00 -19.41
CA GLY A 31 13.64 9.70 -20.51
C GLY A 31 12.72 9.91 -21.73
N PRO A 32 13.18 9.59 -22.95
CA PRO A 32 12.38 9.71 -24.18
C PRO A 32 11.09 8.88 -24.20
N HIS A 33 10.95 7.90 -23.31
CA HIS A 33 9.82 6.98 -23.26
C HIS A 33 8.77 7.35 -22.19
N ALA A 34 8.92 8.52 -21.58
CA ALA A 34 7.97 9.05 -20.62
C ALA A 34 6.60 9.32 -21.26
N PRO A 35 5.50 9.21 -20.50
CA PRO A 35 4.20 9.58 -20.98
C PRO A 35 4.15 11.08 -21.33
N ARG A 36 3.31 11.44 -22.30
CA ARG A 36 3.04 12.84 -22.64
C ARG A 36 1.87 13.41 -21.85
N GLU A 37 0.98 12.53 -21.40
CA GLU A 37 -0.23 12.87 -20.67
C GLU A 37 -0.49 11.83 -19.57
N LEU A 38 -1.28 12.25 -18.58
CA LEU A 38 -1.77 11.39 -17.51
C LEU A 38 -3.28 11.25 -17.67
N GLY A 39 -3.84 10.10 -17.30
CA GLY A 39 -5.29 9.88 -17.31
C GLY A 39 -6.00 10.60 -16.17
N GLU A 40 -7.28 10.32 -15.97
CA GLU A 40 -8.11 10.95 -14.93
C GLU A 40 -7.58 10.65 -13.52
N ALA A 41 -7.59 11.66 -12.65
CA ALA A 41 -7.06 11.53 -11.29
C ALA A 41 -8.13 11.04 -10.32
N ALA A 42 -7.78 10.08 -9.48
CA ALA A 42 -8.54 9.75 -8.28
C ALA A 42 -7.89 10.43 -7.06
N PHE A 43 -8.70 11.05 -6.19
CA PHE A 43 -8.22 11.77 -5.02
C PHE A 43 -8.48 10.97 -3.74
N PHE A 44 -7.51 10.98 -2.83
CA PHE A 44 -7.60 10.32 -1.54
C PHE A 44 -7.27 11.32 -0.43
N ASP A 45 -8.21 11.50 0.50
CA ASP A 45 -8.17 12.54 1.55
C ASP A 45 -7.41 12.12 2.83
N GLY A 46 -6.77 10.95 2.83
CA GLY A 46 -6.17 10.38 4.02
C GLY A 46 -4.74 10.87 4.25
N ALA A 47 -4.54 11.68 5.29
CA ALA A 47 -3.23 11.82 5.94
C ALA A 47 -2.98 10.58 6.81
N VAL A 48 -2.81 9.42 6.16
CA VAL A 48 -2.71 8.11 6.84
C VAL A 48 -1.36 7.98 7.56
N LEU A 49 -0.29 8.51 6.97
CA LEU A 49 1.04 8.55 7.56
C LEU A 49 1.43 10.00 7.92
N GLU A 50 2.33 10.15 8.88
CA GLU A 50 2.89 11.45 9.20
C GLU A 50 3.61 12.07 8.00
N GLY A 51 3.30 13.34 7.71
CA GLY A 51 3.83 14.04 6.55
C GLY A 51 3.14 13.71 5.22
N ASP A 52 2.19 12.77 5.22
CA ASP A 52 1.24 12.61 4.11
C ASP A 52 0.09 13.61 4.27
N GLY A 53 -0.50 13.95 3.13
CA GLY A 53 -1.72 14.74 3.04
C GLY A 53 -2.62 14.14 1.98
N ARG A 54 -3.52 14.94 1.42
CA ARG A 54 -4.30 14.52 0.25
C ARG A 54 -3.34 14.08 -0.87
N VAL A 55 -3.66 12.97 -1.53
CA VAL A 55 -2.92 12.47 -2.69
C VAL A 55 -3.82 12.33 -3.91
N ALA A 56 -3.21 12.34 -5.09
CA ALA A 56 -3.86 11.99 -6.34
C ALA A 56 -3.14 10.81 -7.01
N VAL A 57 -3.92 9.84 -7.48
CA VAL A 57 -3.44 8.70 -8.27
C VAL A 57 -3.86 8.91 -9.72
N LEU A 58 -2.90 8.92 -10.64
CA LEU A 58 -3.15 9.13 -12.07
C LEU A 58 -2.64 7.91 -12.88
N PRO A 59 -3.46 7.32 -13.75
CA PRO A 59 -3.00 6.28 -14.66
C PRO A 59 -2.14 6.89 -15.77
N PHE A 60 -1.19 6.13 -16.28
CA PHE A 60 -0.47 6.48 -17.50
C PHE A 60 0.07 5.23 -18.20
N THR A 61 0.51 5.42 -19.43
CA THR A 61 1.12 4.37 -20.25
C THR A 61 2.53 4.80 -20.62
N ALA A 62 3.51 3.92 -20.44
CA ALA A 62 4.92 4.19 -20.76
C ALA A 62 5.62 2.93 -21.27
N ALA A 63 6.81 3.10 -21.83
CA ALA A 63 7.66 2.00 -22.33
C ALA A 63 9.04 2.05 -21.65
N PRO A 64 9.17 1.61 -20.37
CA PRO A 64 10.44 1.66 -19.66
C PRO A 64 11.54 0.92 -20.42
N GLY A 65 12.70 1.58 -20.59
CA GLY A 65 13.83 1.04 -21.34
C GLY A 65 13.60 0.90 -22.86
N GLY A 66 12.53 1.48 -23.41
CA GLY A 66 12.18 1.37 -24.83
C GLY A 66 11.56 0.03 -25.23
N GLY A 67 11.12 -0.76 -24.25
CA GLY A 67 10.46 -2.05 -24.46
C GLY A 67 8.97 -1.92 -24.84
N GLU A 68 8.21 -2.97 -24.52
CA GLU A 68 6.76 -2.96 -24.70
C GLU A 68 6.11 -1.91 -23.80
N SER A 69 5.06 -1.27 -24.32
CA SER A 69 4.31 -0.31 -23.55
C SER A 69 3.47 -1.02 -22.48
N ALA A 70 3.54 -0.52 -21.26
CA ALA A 70 2.80 -1.04 -20.13
C ALA A 70 2.01 0.08 -19.43
N GLU A 71 0.98 -0.32 -18.68
CA GLU A 71 0.18 0.58 -17.87
C GLU A 71 0.75 0.72 -16.47
N PHE A 72 0.69 1.95 -15.95
CA PHE A 72 1.22 2.33 -14.66
C PHE A 72 0.26 3.28 -13.93
N TRP A 73 0.50 3.41 -12.64
CA TRP A 73 -0.03 4.47 -11.78
C TRP A 73 1.12 5.38 -11.37
N VAL A 74 0.89 6.69 -11.35
CA VAL A 74 1.74 7.64 -10.62
C VAL A 74 0.93 8.22 -9.47
N VAL A 75 1.52 8.27 -8.28
CA VAL A 75 0.92 8.87 -7.10
C VAL A 75 1.67 10.14 -6.76
N VAL A 76 0.92 11.23 -6.57
CA VAL A 76 1.46 12.54 -6.21
C VAL A 76 0.77 13.11 -4.98
N GLY A 77 1.50 13.91 -4.22
CA GLY A 77 1.03 14.53 -3.00
C GLY A 77 2.17 15.24 -2.28
N GLN A 78 2.08 15.36 -0.96
CA GLN A 78 3.09 16.06 -0.16
C GLN A 78 4.46 15.36 -0.17
N THR A 79 4.52 14.08 -0.55
CA THR A 79 5.74 13.29 -0.66
C THR A 79 6.28 13.28 -2.10
N GLU A 80 7.49 12.76 -2.31
CA GLU A 80 8.02 12.59 -3.67
C GLU A 80 7.12 11.64 -4.48
N PRO A 81 6.89 11.93 -5.78
CA PRO A 81 6.10 11.06 -6.63
C PRO A 81 6.65 9.65 -6.66
N ASN A 82 5.75 8.67 -6.70
CA ASN A 82 6.10 7.27 -6.88
C ASN A 82 5.22 6.68 -7.99
N TYR A 83 5.78 5.76 -8.78
CA TYR A 83 5.01 5.06 -9.79
C TYR A 83 5.09 3.54 -9.63
N TYR A 84 4.03 2.86 -10.04
CA TYR A 84 3.87 1.42 -9.93
C TYR A 84 3.27 0.87 -11.22
N PRO A 85 3.67 -0.32 -11.68
CA PRO A 85 2.92 -1.02 -12.73
C PRO A 85 1.46 -1.24 -12.29
N ARG A 86 0.54 -1.27 -13.26
CA ARG A 86 -0.89 -1.40 -12.96
C ARG A 86 -1.24 -2.69 -12.26
N TRP A 87 -0.55 -3.81 -12.57
CA TRP A 87 -0.70 -5.12 -11.93
C TRP A 87 -2.17 -5.60 -11.78
N GLY A 88 -3.06 -5.18 -12.70
CA GLY A 88 -4.50 -5.43 -12.57
C GLY A 88 -5.15 -4.85 -11.30
N LEU A 89 -4.49 -3.92 -10.62
CA LEU A 89 -4.98 -3.26 -9.41
C LEU A 89 -6.06 -2.23 -9.74
N SER A 90 -7.04 -2.17 -8.85
CA SER A 90 -7.93 -1.01 -8.76
C SER A 90 -7.15 0.23 -8.32
N VAL A 91 -7.74 1.41 -8.51
CA VAL A 91 -7.11 2.66 -8.06
C VAL A 91 -6.97 2.71 -6.52
N ASP A 92 -7.92 2.12 -5.79
CA ASP A 92 -7.85 2.00 -4.33
C ASP A 92 -6.71 1.08 -3.90
N ASP A 93 -6.50 -0.04 -4.60
CA ASP A 93 -5.38 -0.95 -4.32
C ASP A 93 -4.03 -0.31 -4.68
N ALA A 94 -3.97 0.49 -5.74
CA ALA A 94 -2.78 1.27 -6.07
C ALA A 94 -2.46 2.28 -4.95
N PHE A 95 -3.47 2.93 -4.37
CA PHE A 95 -3.28 3.79 -3.21
C PHE A 95 -2.82 3.01 -1.97
N ARG A 96 -3.38 1.83 -1.69
CA ARG A 96 -2.90 0.96 -0.61
C ARG A 96 -1.45 0.52 -0.82
N VAL A 97 -1.08 0.13 -2.04
CA VAL A 97 0.32 -0.19 -2.38
C VAL A 97 1.23 1.02 -2.13
N HIS A 98 0.76 2.24 -2.45
CA HIS A 98 1.51 3.46 -2.16
C HIS A 98 1.74 3.65 -0.65
N LEU A 99 0.70 3.52 0.17
CA LEU A 99 0.81 3.60 1.63
C LEU A 99 1.78 2.56 2.19
N GLY A 100 1.64 1.29 1.78
CA GLY A 100 2.56 0.24 2.19
C GLY A 100 3.99 0.49 1.75
N THR A 101 4.20 1.03 0.55
CA THR A 101 5.53 1.42 0.05
C THR A 101 6.13 2.54 0.91
N ARG A 102 5.35 3.58 1.23
CA ARG A 102 5.80 4.70 2.07
C ARG A 102 6.18 4.22 3.47
N PHE A 103 5.35 3.39 4.09
CA PHE A 103 5.66 2.76 5.38
C PHE A 103 6.97 1.97 5.32
N MET A 104 7.14 1.14 4.28
CA MET A 104 8.37 0.37 4.10
C MET A 104 9.60 1.26 3.98
N LEU A 105 9.52 2.38 3.24
CA LEU A 105 10.63 3.32 3.10
C LEU A 105 10.96 4.02 4.42
N VAL A 106 9.94 4.46 5.17
CA VAL A 106 10.10 5.16 6.45
C VAL A 106 10.72 4.24 7.51
N LEU A 107 10.27 3.00 7.59
CA LEU A 107 10.82 2.03 8.54
C LEU A 107 12.10 1.32 8.06
N GLY A 108 12.60 1.64 6.87
CA GLY A 108 13.80 1.03 6.31
C GLY A 108 13.66 -0.48 6.10
N VAL A 109 12.48 -0.92 5.66
CA VAL A 109 12.18 -2.34 5.42
C VAL A 109 13.03 -2.87 4.28
N ALA A 110 13.81 -3.91 4.56
CA ALA A 110 14.71 -4.53 3.60
C ALA A 110 14.36 -6.00 3.43
N GLN A 111 14.46 -6.51 2.20
CA GLN A 111 14.38 -7.95 1.96
C GLN A 111 15.62 -8.63 2.54
N THR A 112 15.43 -9.78 3.18
CA THR A 112 16.50 -10.60 3.75
C THR A 112 16.34 -12.05 3.29
N ASP A 113 17.37 -12.87 3.48
CA ASP A 113 17.21 -14.31 3.41
C ASP A 113 16.31 -14.80 4.57
N GLY A 114 15.67 -15.95 4.36
CA GLY A 114 14.78 -16.57 5.33
C GLY A 114 15.00 -18.07 5.44
N HIS A 115 16.25 -18.51 5.19
CA HIS A 115 16.59 -19.92 5.18
C HIS A 115 16.44 -20.61 6.54
N ASP A 116 16.40 -19.84 7.63
CA ASP A 116 16.26 -20.30 9.01
C ASP A 116 14.80 -20.30 9.52
N TYR A 117 13.84 -19.88 8.70
CA TYR A 117 12.44 -19.73 9.11
C TYR A 117 11.50 -20.66 8.32
N ASP A 118 10.72 -21.46 9.06
CA ASP A 118 9.62 -22.27 8.52
C ASP A 118 8.26 -21.62 8.89
N PRO A 119 7.47 -21.14 7.92
CA PRO A 119 6.18 -20.51 8.18
C PRO A 119 5.06 -21.48 8.63
N ARG A 120 5.28 -22.80 8.60
CA ARG A 120 4.21 -23.80 8.78
C ARG A 120 3.43 -23.62 10.08
N ASP A 121 4.11 -23.47 11.21
CA ASP A 121 3.46 -23.38 12.52
C ASP A 121 2.64 -22.09 12.69
N ASP A 122 3.13 -20.97 12.14
CA ASP A 122 2.40 -19.70 12.15
C ASP A 122 1.14 -19.79 11.28
N VAL A 123 1.25 -20.35 10.08
CA VAL A 123 0.10 -20.56 9.18
C VAL A 123 -0.94 -21.47 9.84
N LEU A 124 -0.54 -22.58 10.46
CA LEU A 124 -1.47 -23.48 11.16
C LEU A 124 -2.19 -22.77 12.30
N ARG A 125 -1.48 -21.93 13.08
CA ARG A 125 -2.07 -21.14 14.17
C ARG A 125 -3.07 -20.11 13.64
N MET A 126 -2.74 -19.43 12.54
CA MET A 126 -3.64 -18.49 11.88
C MET A 126 -4.89 -19.20 11.35
N LEU A 127 -4.73 -20.33 10.65
CA LEU A 127 -5.84 -21.11 10.11
C LEU A 127 -6.79 -21.61 11.20
N ALA A 128 -6.26 -22.07 12.33
CA ALA A 128 -7.06 -22.49 13.46
C ALA A 128 -7.99 -21.38 14.00
N GLN A 129 -7.66 -20.10 13.77
CA GLN A 129 -8.47 -18.96 14.19
C GLN A 129 -9.52 -18.54 13.14
N VAL A 130 -9.14 -18.54 11.86
CA VAL A 130 -9.99 -17.96 10.79
C VAL A 130 -10.80 -18.98 10.01
N ALA A 131 -10.33 -20.22 9.93
CA ALA A 131 -10.97 -21.30 9.19
C ALA A 131 -10.76 -22.66 9.90
N PRO A 132 -11.38 -22.86 11.09
CA PRO A 132 -11.17 -24.07 11.88
C PRO A 132 -11.59 -25.32 11.10
N GLY A 133 -10.67 -26.29 10.98
CA GLY A 133 -10.92 -27.57 10.33
C GLY A 133 -10.52 -27.64 8.85
N GLU A 134 -10.14 -26.53 8.23
CA GLU A 134 -9.58 -26.54 6.87
C GLU A 134 -8.18 -27.16 6.85
N ALA A 135 -7.90 -27.92 5.78
CA ALA A 135 -6.62 -28.60 5.62
C ALA A 135 -5.57 -27.67 5.00
N LEU A 136 -4.37 -27.64 5.60
CA LEU A 136 -3.20 -27.00 5.01
C LEU A 136 -2.50 -28.00 4.07
N ASP A 137 -2.74 -27.88 2.77
CA ASP A 137 -2.23 -28.79 1.75
C ASP A 137 -0.74 -28.55 1.48
N SER A 138 -0.32 -27.27 1.42
CA SER A 138 1.08 -26.91 1.20
C SER A 138 1.41 -25.55 1.80
N VAL A 139 2.68 -25.36 2.15
CA VAL A 139 3.21 -24.10 2.69
C VAL A 139 4.68 -23.96 2.29
N SER A 140 5.07 -22.77 1.87
CA SER A 140 6.45 -22.43 1.55
C SER A 140 6.71 -20.95 1.80
N LEU A 141 7.94 -20.59 2.20
CA LEU A 141 8.33 -19.19 2.33
C LEU A 141 8.49 -18.57 0.92
N ALA A 142 7.81 -17.47 0.66
CA ALA A 142 7.89 -16.75 -0.61
C ALA A 142 8.79 -15.50 -0.54
N ALA A 143 8.76 -14.78 0.58
CA ALA A 143 9.67 -13.67 0.86
C ALA A 143 9.81 -13.42 2.37
N MET A 144 10.96 -12.88 2.77
CA MET A 144 11.24 -12.43 4.14
C MET A 144 11.75 -10.99 4.11
N PHE A 145 11.29 -10.19 5.07
CA PHE A 145 11.66 -8.79 5.23
C PHE A 145 12.08 -8.52 6.67
N ARG A 146 13.11 -7.70 6.84
CA ARG A 146 13.56 -7.19 8.14
C ARG A 146 12.99 -5.79 8.36
N VAL A 147 12.41 -5.57 9.54
CA VAL A 147 11.81 -4.30 9.97
C VAL A 147 12.33 -3.96 11.36
N GLY A 148 13.40 -3.18 11.45
CA GLY A 148 14.15 -3.03 12.71
C GLY A 148 14.66 -4.38 13.20
N ASP A 149 14.20 -4.78 14.40
CA ASP A 149 14.51 -6.08 15.03
C ASP A 149 13.45 -7.17 14.73
N GLN A 150 12.40 -6.83 13.98
CA GLN A 150 11.31 -7.75 13.61
C GLN A 150 11.54 -8.39 12.23
N ARG A 151 10.92 -9.55 12.03
CA ARG A 151 10.90 -10.27 10.76
C ARG A 151 9.47 -10.40 10.25
N HIS A 152 9.22 -9.92 9.04
CA HIS A 152 7.93 -10.08 8.37
C HIS A 152 8.09 -11.11 7.26
N ALA A 153 7.28 -12.16 7.29
CA ALA A 153 7.31 -13.21 6.28
C ALA A 153 6.05 -13.19 5.42
N VAL A 154 6.22 -13.50 4.14
CA VAL A 154 5.13 -13.81 3.21
C VAL A 154 5.30 -15.27 2.80
N ALA A 155 4.37 -16.12 3.22
CA ALA A 155 4.34 -17.53 2.87
C ALA A 155 3.32 -17.78 1.75
N ARG A 156 3.68 -18.58 0.73
CA ARG A 156 2.71 -19.13 -0.23
C ARG A 156 2.09 -20.39 0.37
N VAL A 157 0.78 -20.45 0.43
CA VAL A 157 0.01 -21.53 1.05
C VAL A 157 -1.04 -22.07 0.09
N CYS A 158 -1.42 -23.33 0.28
CA CYS A 158 -2.63 -23.91 -0.32
C CYS A 158 -3.49 -24.46 0.81
N VAL A 159 -4.73 -23.99 0.92
CA VAL A 159 -5.66 -24.32 2.01
C VAL A 159 -6.97 -24.78 1.38
N GLY A 160 -7.36 -26.03 1.59
CA GLY A 160 -8.55 -26.60 0.96
C GLY A 160 -8.55 -26.47 -0.56
N GLY A 161 -7.38 -26.58 -1.21
CA GLY A 161 -7.21 -26.39 -2.65
C GLY A 161 -7.18 -24.94 -3.13
N VAL A 162 -7.26 -23.94 -2.24
CA VAL A 162 -7.18 -22.51 -2.60
C VAL A 162 -5.77 -21.98 -2.35
N GLU A 163 -5.11 -21.48 -3.40
CA GLU A 163 -3.83 -20.80 -3.26
C GLU A 163 -3.99 -19.39 -2.67
N ALA A 164 -3.12 -19.07 -1.72
CA ALA A 164 -3.05 -17.74 -1.11
C ALA A 164 -1.62 -17.40 -0.68
N TYR A 165 -1.40 -16.14 -0.35
CA TYR A 165 -0.31 -15.70 0.50
C TYR A 165 -0.80 -15.53 1.94
N ALA A 166 0.05 -15.87 2.90
CA ALA A 166 -0.14 -15.65 4.33
C ALA A 166 0.98 -14.75 4.87
N MET A 167 0.61 -13.82 5.75
CA MET A 167 1.52 -12.83 6.35
C MET A 167 1.83 -13.32 7.76
N THR A 168 3.08 -13.75 7.99
CA THR A 168 3.50 -14.53 9.17
C THR A 168 4.71 -13.92 9.87
N ALA A 169 5.29 -14.64 10.84
CA ALA A 169 6.32 -14.18 11.76
C ALA A 169 5.81 -13.00 12.61
N ASP A 170 6.54 -11.88 12.64
CA ASP A 170 6.16 -10.67 13.38
C ASP A 170 5.23 -9.75 12.58
N CYS A 171 4.90 -10.11 11.33
CA CYS A 171 3.97 -9.34 10.52
C CYS A 171 2.54 -9.43 11.11
N PRO A 172 1.78 -8.32 11.12
CA PRO A 172 0.35 -8.40 11.38
C PRO A 172 -0.32 -9.47 10.51
N PRO A 173 -1.09 -10.40 11.10
CA PRO A 173 -1.57 -11.59 10.38
C PRO A 173 -2.59 -11.22 9.30
N GLY A 174 -2.55 -11.95 8.19
CA GLY A 174 -3.50 -11.79 7.09
C GLY A 174 -3.31 -12.83 5.99
N PHE A 175 -4.33 -12.96 5.16
CA PHE A 175 -4.31 -13.80 3.96
C PHE A 175 -4.66 -12.96 2.73
N SER A 176 -4.07 -13.29 1.58
CA SER A 176 -4.40 -12.67 0.30
C SER A 176 -4.47 -13.72 -0.81
N THR A 177 -5.55 -13.72 -1.58
CA THR A 177 -5.73 -14.61 -2.73
C THR A 177 -5.07 -14.07 -4.01
N ARG A 178 -4.40 -12.91 -3.95
CA ARG A 178 -3.68 -12.28 -5.09
C ARG A 178 -2.33 -12.96 -5.36
N VAL A 179 -2.37 -14.26 -5.63
CA VAL A 179 -1.18 -15.07 -5.96
C VAL A 179 -0.62 -14.81 -7.36
N ASP A 180 -1.34 -13.99 -8.15
CA ASP A 180 -0.88 -13.42 -9.42
C ASP A 180 0.16 -12.30 -9.23
N LEU A 181 0.24 -11.73 -8.03
CA LEU A 181 1.19 -10.66 -7.69
C LEU A 181 2.47 -11.21 -7.08
N ALA A 182 3.57 -10.47 -7.25
CA ALA A 182 4.81 -10.79 -6.56
C ALA A 182 4.64 -10.63 -5.02
N PRO A 183 5.32 -11.43 -4.18
CA PRO A 183 5.14 -11.42 -2.72
C PRO A 183 5.33 -10.04 -2.08
N HIS A 184 6.31 -9.25 -2.56
CA HIS A 184 6.57 -7.91 -2.04
C HIS A 184 5.45 -6.90 -2.38
N VAL A 185 4.71 -7.11 -3.47
CA VAL A 185 3.55 -6.28 -3.84
C VAL A 185 2.38 -6.60 -2.91
N VAL A 186 2.15 -7.90 -2.67
CA VAL A 186 1.11 -8.37 -1.74
C VAL A 186 1.37 -7.87 -0.32
N TYR A 187 2.64 -7.89 0.12
CA TYR A 187 3.03 -7.34 1.40
C TYR A 187 2.75 -5.83 1.52
N ARG A 188 3.09 -5.03 0.50
CA ARG A 188 2.74 -3.60 0.45
C ARG A 188 1.24 -3.37 0.49
N LEU A 189 0.48 -4.15 -0.28
CA LEU A 189 -0.99 -4.06 -0.31
C LEU A 189 -1.59 -4.37 1.07
N HIS A 190 -1.09 -5.40 1.75
CA HIS A 190 -1.49 -5.77 3.11
C HIS A 190 -1.21 -4.66 4.12
N LEU A 191 0.03 -4.16 4.17
CA LEU A 191 0.40 -3.07 5.07
C LEU A 191 -0.43 -1.81 4.82
N GLY A 192 -0.59 -1.42 3.55
CA GLY A 192 -1.42 -0.28 3.19
C GLY A 192 -2.90 -0.42 3.57
N SER A 193 -3.43 -1.64 3.52
CA SER A 193 -4.81 -1.92 3.95
C SER A 193 -4.97 -1.78 5.46
N LEU A 194 -4.00 -2.29 6.23
CA LEU A 194 -4.00 -2.18 7.69
C LEU A 194 -3.87 -0.73 8.15
N LEU A 195 -2.93 0.02 7.58
CA LEU A 195 -2.74 1.45 7.89
C LEU A 195 -4.02 2.25 7.62
N LEU A 196 -4.70 1.97 6.51
CA LEU A 196 -5.96 2.62 6.19
C LEU A 196 -7.07 2.26 7.19
N MET A 197 -7.16 0.99 7.57
CA MET A 197 -8.13 0.50 8.57
C MET A 197 -7.90 1.16 9.94
N GLU A 198 -6.66 1.18 10.43
CA GLU A 198 -6.29 1.83 11.70
C GLU A 198 -6.66 3.31 11.68
N HIS A 199 -6.29 4.02 10.59
CA HIS A 199 -6.64 5.43 10.43
C HIS A 199 -8.15 5.68 10.41
N GLU A 200 -8.93 4.81 9.76
CA GLU A 200 -10.38 4.90 9.78
C GLU A 200 -10.96 4.69 11.18
N ASP A 201 -10.44 3.73 11.94
CA ASP A 201 -10.88 3.44 13.29
C ASP A 201 -10.56 4.59 14.26
N GLU A 202 -9.38 5.19 14.16
CA GLU A 202 -9.02 6.41 14.89
C GLU A 202 -9.97 7.57 14.59
N ARG A 203 -10.28 7.79 13.31
CA ARG A 203 -11.24 8.83 12.90
C ARG A 203 -12.64 8.56 13.42
N ARG A 204 -13.07 7.29 13.49
CA ARG A 204 -14.37 6.90 14.05
C ARG A 204 -14.39 7.12 15.56
N ALA A 205 -13.31 6.79 16.27
CA ALA A 205 -13.17 7.02 17.71
C ALA A 205 -13.24 8.53 18.03
N ALA A 206 -12.44 9.37 17.35
CA ALA A 206 -12.43 10.82 17.55
C ALA A 206 -13.82 11.47 17.31
N ARG A 207 -14.60 10.94 16.35
CA ARG A 207 -15.98 11.41 16.08
C ARG A 207 -16.96 11.01 17.19
N ARG A 208 -16.75 9.88 17.87
CA ARG A 208 -17.59 9.46 19.01
C ARG A 208 -17.33 10.36 20.21
N ASP A 209 -16.06 10.59 20.55
CA ASP A 209 -15.67 11.44 21.69
C ASP A 209 -16.17 12.88 21.52
N SER A 210 -16.12 13.41 20.30
CA SER A 210 -16.63 14.76 19.98
C SER A 210 -18.14 14.91 20.18
N ARG A 211 -18.91 13.80 20.10
CA ARG A 211 -20.37 13.81 20.32
C ARG A 211 -20.74 13.68 21.80
N GLU A 212 -19.85 13.10 22.61
CA GLU A 212 -20.04 12.92 24.06
C GLU A 212 -19.48 14.09 24.90
N GLY A 213 -19.05 15.16 24.23
CA GLY A 213 -18.59 16.41 24.85
C GLY A 213 -19.59 17.04 25.85
N PRO A 214 -19.16 18.05 26.62
CA PRO A 214 -19.63 18.39 27.99
C PRO A 214 -21.10 18.80 28.16
N ALA A 215 -21.90 18.83 27.10
CA ALA A 215 -23.35 19.07 27.17
C ALA A 215 -24.11 17.97 27.97
N GLY A 216 -23.52 16.78 28.13
CA GLY A 216 -24.05 15.72 29.00
C GLY A 216 -23.81 15.95 30.50
N ALA A 217 -22.83 16.77 30.88
CA ALA A 217 -22.49 17.03 32.29
C ALA A 217 -23.41 18.09 32.93
N LEU A 218 -24.03 18.97 32.13
CA LEU A 218 -24.92 20.04 32.59
C LEU A 218 -26.40 19.62 32.75
N ARG A 219 -26.76 18.36 32.46
CA ARG A 219 -28.12 17.82 32.69
C ARG A 219 -28.23 16.90 33.91
N ARG A 220 -27.17 16.79 34.72
CA ARG A 220 -27.14 15.99 35.97
C ARG A 220 -26.82 16.81 37.22
N MET A 221 -26.94 18.14 37.14
CA MET A 221 -27.04 19.04 38.29
C MET A 221 -28.43 19.66 38.30
#